data_AF-A0A9D8VH31-F1
#
_entry.id   AF-A0A9D8VH31-F1
#
_cell.length_a   1.000
_cell.length_b   1.000
_cell.length_c   1.000
_cell.angle_alpha   90.00
_cell.angle_beta   90.00
_cell.angle_gamma   90.00
#
_symmetry.space_group_name_H-M   'P 1'
#
loop_
_entity.id
_entity.type
_entity.pdbx_description
1 polymer ?
#
loop_
_entity_poly.entity_id
_entity_poly.type
_entity_poly.pdbx_seq_one_letter_code
_entity_poly.pdbx_strand_id
1 'polypeptide(L)'
;MRSLQAPLLTCESVISESHFLLRARTHDGCERLNALLERGKIEVRFSFADHRAVVLNLMARYSDAPMSFADACLVRMAELAPSRIITMDRGFERFRTSDGRRLQLMTP
;
A
#
# COMPACT_ATOMS: atom_id res chain seq x y z
N MET A 1 -6.30 18.60 11.62
CA MET A 1 -5.88 17.55 10.67
C MET A 1 -4.36 17.53 10.65
N ARG A 2 -3.71 16.39 10.93
CA ARG A 2 -2.25 16.26 10.75
C ARG A 2 -1.94 16.45 9.27
N SER A 3 -0.96 17.30 8.94
CA SER A 3 -0.48 17.43 7.57
C SER A 3 0.24 16.15 7.17
N LEU A 4 -0.18 15.54 6.06
CA LEU A 4 0.57 14.46 5.44
C LEU A 4 1.82 15.06 4.79
N GLN A 5 2.99 14.52 5.16
CA GLN A 5 4.24 14.91 4.52
C GLN A 5 4.38 14.15 3.21
N ALA A 6 4.47 14.89 2.11
CA ALA A 6 4.78 14.34 0.80
C ALA A 6 6.32 14.12 0.67
N PRO A 7 6.76 13.15 -0.14
CA PRO A 7 5.93 12.21 -0.90
C PRO A 7 5.35 11.10 -0.01
N LEU A 8 4.12 10.67 -0.33
CA LEU A 8 3.58 9.41 0.17
C LEU A 8 4.19 8.27 -0.64
N LEU A 9 4.87 7.34 0.04
CA LEU A 9 5.54 6.22 -0.62
C LEU A 9 4.55 5.08 -0.87
N THR A 10 4.64 4.46 -2.04
CA THR A 10 3.83 3.31 -2.42
C THR A 10 4.59 2.32 -3.32
N CYS A 11 3.88 1.32 -3.85
CA CYS A 11 4.39 0.30 -4.76
C CYS A 11 3.58 0.25 -6.06
N GLU A 12 4.15 -0.38 -7.09
CA GLU A 12 3.57 -0.52 -8.42
C GLU A 12 2.19 -1.18 -8.39
N SER A 13 2.02 -2.20 -7.55
CA SER A 13 0.75 -2.92 -7.42
C SER A 13 -0.38 -2.03 -6.89
N VAL A 14 -0.09 -1.11 -5.97
CA VAL A 14 -1.08 -0.15 -5.47
C VAL A 14 -1.48 0.83 -6.57
N ILE A 15 -0.53 1.29 -7.40
CA ILE A 15 -0.84 2.15 -8.55
C ILE A 15 -1.74 1.41 -9.55
N SER A 16 -1.39 0.17 -9.89
CA SER A 16 -2.17 -0.68 -10.79
C SER A 16 -3.60 -0.90 -10.28
N GLU A 17 -3.76 -1.30 -9.03
CA GLU A 17 -5.07 -1.53 -8.42
C GLU A 17 -5.87 -0.22 -8.31
N SER A 18 -5.23 0.88 -7.92
CA SER A 18 -5.88 2.19 -7.82
C SER A 18 -6.46 2.62 -9.17
N HIS A 19 -5.70 2.49 -10.27
CA HIS A 19 -6.21 2.76 -11.61
C HIS A 19 -7.44 1.90 -11.96
N PHE A 20 -7.36 0.59 -11.68
CA PHE A 20 -8.45 -0.33 -11.96
C PHE A 20 -9.73 0.05 -11.21
N LEU A 21 -9.62 0.35 -9.90
CA LEU A 21 -10.74 0.71 -9.05
C LEU A 21 -11.31 2.09 -9.39
N LEU A 22 -10.45 3.09 -9.60
CA LEU A 22 -10.86 4.47 -9.89
C LEU A 22 -11.58 4.58 -11.23
N ARG A 23 -11.10 3.88 -12.27
CA ARG A 23 -11.75 3.83 -13.58
C ARG A 23 -13.21 3.42 -13.49
N ALA A 24 -13.55 2.51 -12.59
CA ALA A 24 -14.90 1.97 -12.46
C ALA A 24 -15.81 2.78 -11.51
N ARG A 25 -15.23 3.58 -10.61
CA ARG A 25 -15.96 4.10 -9.43
C ARG A 25 -15.94 5.62 -9.28
N THR A 26 -15.10 6.34 -10.03
CA THR A 26 -14.91 7.77 -9.81
C THR A 26 -14.61 8.50 -11.11
N HIS A 27 -15.47 9.46 -11.46
CA HIS A 27 -15.20 10.36 -12.57
C HIS A 27 -13.89 11.12 -12.30
N ASP A 28 -12.99 11.12 -13.30
CA ASP A 28 -11.67 11.75 -13.25
C ASP A 28 -10.71 11.16 -12.20
N GLY A 29 -11.02 9.98 -11.65
CA GLY A 29 -10.22 9.36 -10.60
C GLY A 29 -8.80 9.06 -11.05
N CYS A 30 -8.64 8.49 -12.25
CA CYS A 30 -7.34 8.16 -12.84
C CYS A 30 -6.51 9.41 -13.13
N GLU A 31 -7.14 10.46 -13.67
CA GLU A 31 -6.53 11.75 -14.00
C GLU A 31 -6.00 12.43 -12.73
N ARG A 32 -6.78 12.38 -11.64
CA ARG A 32 -6.34 12.91 -10.33
C ARG A 32 -5.20 12.11 -9.73
N LEU A 33 -5.20 10.78 -9.87
CA LEU A 33 -4.08 9.93 -9.45
C LEU A 33 -2.81 10.26 -10.24
N ASN A 34 -2.91 10.39 -11.56
CA ASN A 34 -1.80 10.78 -12.44
C ASN A 34 -1.21 12.13 -12.03
N ALA A 35 -2.06 13.13 -11.77
CA ALA A 35 -1.60 14.44 -11.33
C ALA A 35 -0.86 14.40 -9.98
N LEU A 36 -1.21 13.48 -9.07
CA LEU A 36 -0.48 13.29 -7.81
C LEU A 36 0.89 12.66 -8.02
N LEU A 37 1.01 11.71 -8.96
CA LEU A 37 2.27 11.09 -9.35
C LEU A 37 3.19 12.08 -10.05
N GLU A 38 2.69 12.81 -11.05
CA GLU A 38 3.46 13.82 -11.81
C GLU A 38 3.99 14.94 -10.90
N ARG A 39 3.22 15.33 -9.88
CA ARG A 39 3.62 16.35 -8.90
C ARG A 39 4.50 15.82 -7.77
N GLY A 40 4.89 14.54 -7.79
CA GLY A 40 5.68 13.90 -6.76
C GLY A 40 5.01 13.89 -5.38
N LYS A 41 3.67 13.94 -5.32
CA LYS A 41 2.92 13.82 -4.06
C LYS A 41 2.79 12.36 -3.62
N ILE A 42 2.77 11.45 -4.59
CA ILE A 42 2.88 10.01 -4.41
C ILE A 42 4.10 9.55 -5.20
N GLU A 43 4.91 8.66 -4.62
CA GLU A 43 6.09 8.13 -5.29
C GLU A 43 6.17 6.60 -5.11
N VAL A 44 6.44 5.88 -6.19
CA VAL A 44 6.70 4.45 -6.16
C VAL A 44 8.15 4.24 -5.71
N ARG A 45 8.32 3.72 -4.49
CA ARG A 45 9.63 3.40 -3.91
C ARG A 45 9.62 1.99 -3.35
N PHE A 46 9.31 1.04 -4.22
CA PHE A 46 9.31 -0.38 -3.90
C PHE A 46 9.71 -1.15 -5.15
N SER A 47 10.31 -2.32 -4.95
CA SER A 47 10.64 -3.26 -6.02
C SER A 47 10.27 -4.64 -5.52
N PHE A 48 9.28 -5.27 -6.18
CA PHE A 48 8.91 -6.64 -5.84
C PHE A 48 10.07 -7.62 -6.05
N ALA A 49 10.92 -7.38 -7.05
CA ALA A 49 12.05 -8.24 -7.35
C ALA A 49 12.98 -8.39 -6.13
N ASP A 50 13.23 -7.29 -5.41
CA ASP A 50 14.12 -7.25 -4.26
C ASP A 50 13.49 -7.82 -2.98
N HIS A 51 12.16 -7.99 -2.97
CA HIS A 51 11.39 -8.40 -1.79
C HIS A 51 10.50 -9.63 -2.00
N ARG A 52 10.70 -10.34 -3.12
CA ARG A 52 9.87 -11.45 -3.59
C ARG A 52 9.54 -12.46 -2.50
N ALA A 53 10.57 -12.99 -1.82
CA ALA A 53 10.39 -14.05 -0.83
C ALA A 53 9.49 -13.63 0.33
N VAL A 54 9.65 -12.40 0.84
CA VAL A 54 8.85 -11.91 1.97
C VAL A 54 7.42 -11.64 1.54
N VAL A 55 7.22 -11.01 0.38
CA VAL A 55 5.88 -10.72 -0.14
C VAL A 55 5.10 -12.00 -0.40
N LEU A 56 5.71 -13.00 -1.05
CA LEU A 56 5.05 -14.29 -1.30
C LEU A 56 4.74 -15.05 0.01
N ASN A 57 5.61 -14.97 1.01
CA ASN A 57 5.35 -15.56 2.32
C ASN A 57 4.17 -14.87 3.02
N LEU A 58 4.10 -13.54 3.00
CA LEU A 58 2.94 -12.80 3.54
C LEU A 58 1.63 -13.24 2.87
N MET A 59 1.62 -13.34 1.54
CA MET A 59 0.43 -13.82 0.82
C MET A 59 0.04 -15.25 1.22
N ALA A 60 1.02 -16.16 1.35
CA ALA A 60 0.76 -17.53 1.77
C ALA A 60 0.24 -17.60 3.22
N ARG A 61 0.82 -16.80 4.12
CA ARG A 61 0.40 -16.70 5.53
C ARG A 61 -1.04 -16.23 5.68
N TYR A 62 -1.50 -15.37 4.78
CA TYR A 62 -2.84 -14.80 4.80
C TYR A 62 -3.72 -15.36 3.68
N SER A 63 -3.48 -16.59 3.21
CA SER A 63 -4.23 -17.22 2.11
C SER A 63 -5.72 -17.36 2.40
N ASP A 64 -6.09 -17.53 3.68
CA ASP A 64 -7.49 -17.66 4.13
C ASP A 64 -8.15 -16.29 4.42
N ALA A 65 -7.42 -15.19 4.15
CA ALA A 65 -7.86 -13.82 4.36
C ALA A 65 -7.78 -13.03 3.03
N PRO A 66 -8.45 -11.87 2.91
CA PRO A 66 -8.50 -11.14 1.64
C PRO A 66 -7.22 -10.34 1.35
N MET A 67 -6.03 -10.84 1.73
CA MET A 67 -4.77 -10.14 1.45
C MET A 67 -4.51 -10.11 -0.06
N SER A 68 -4.53 -8.91 -0.64
CA SER A 68 -4.10 -8.71 -2.01
C SER A 68 -2.57 -8.67 -2.12
N PHE A 69 -2.07 -8.78 -3.36
CA PHE A 69 -0.66 -8.54 -3.64
C PHE A 69 -0.23 -7.12 -3.25
N ALA A 70 -1.11 -6.12 -3.46
CA ALA A 70 -0.85 -4.74 -3.06
C ALA A 70 -0.71 -4.58 -1.54
N ASP A 71 -1.57 -5.26 -0.77
CA ASP A 71 -1.50 -5.27 0.70
C ASP A 71 -0.18 -5.89 1.18
N ALA A 72 0.20 -7.04 0.62
CA ALA A 72 1.45 -7.71 0.98
C ALA A 72 2.69 -6.82 0.70
N CYS A 73 2.69 -6.10 -0.43
CA CYS A 73 3.72 -5.10 -0.72
C CYS A 73 3.73 -3.96 0.29
N LEU A 74 2.57 -3.40 0.67
CA LEU A 74 2.48 -2.33 1.67
C LEU A 74 2.93 -2.78 3.07
N VAL A 75 2.58 -4.00 3.47
CA VAL A 75 3.09 -4.61 4.71
C VAL A 75 4.62 -4.69 4.66
N ARG A 76 5.19 -5.15 3.55
CA ARG A 76 6.64 -5.21 3.40
C ARG A 76 7.29 -3.83 3.43
N MET A 77 6.69 -2.82 2.80
CA MET A 77 7.17 -1.44 2.88
C MET A 77 7.19 -0.92 4.32
N ALA A 78 6.17 -1.23 5.11
CA ALA A 78 6.10 -0.83 6.52
C ALA A 78 7.13 -1.55 7.41
N GLU A 79 7.67 -2.70 6.98
CA GLU A 79 8.78 -3.37 7.65
C GLU A 79 10.13 -2.73 7.34
N LEU A 80 10.32 -2.27 6.10
CA LEU A 80 11.59 -1.71 5.63
C LEU A 80 11.92 -0.37 6.27
N ALA A 81 10.89 0.41 6.61
CA ALA A 81 11.04 1.67 7.30
C ALA A 81 9.91 1.85 8.32
N PRO A 82 10.18 2.37 9.53
CA PRO A 82 9.15 2.66 10.53
C PRO A 82 8.21 3.76 10.01
N SER A 83 7.18 3.33 9.28
CA SER A 83 6.24 4.19 8.55
C SER A 83 4.81 3.82 8.91
N ARG A 84 3.91 4.79 8.73
CA ARG A 84 2.48 4.62 8.97
C ARG A 84 1.79 4.32 7.65
N ILE A 85 1.01 3.25 7.61
CA ILE A 85 0.17 2.93 6.46
C ILE A 85 -1.09 3.78 6.55
N ILE A 86 -1.35 4.55 5.50
CA ILE A 86 -2.60 5.28 5.33
C ILE A 86 -3.55 4.37 4.56
N THR A 87 -4.67 4.01 5.17
CA THR A 87 -5.65 3.11 4.55
C THR A 87 -7.05 3.38 5.09
N MET A 88 -8.06 3.12 4.25
CA MET A 88 -9.46 3.07 4.67
C MET A 88 -9.94 1.64 4.91
N ASP A 89 -9.15 0.64 4.52
CA ASP A 89 -9.48 -0.75 4.73
C ASP A 89 -9.10 -1.19 6.15
N ARG A 90 -10.12 -1.45 6.98
CA ARG A 90 -9.95 -2.00 8.33
C ARG A 90 -9.32 -3.39 8.33
N GLY A 91 -9.30 -4.09 7.19
CA GLY A 91 -8.61 -5.37 7.02
C GLY A 91 -7.14 -5.34 7.42
N PHE A 92 -6.47 -4.20 7.27
CA PHE A 92 -5.08 -4.00 7.69
C PHE A 92 -4.84 -4.20 9.19
N GLU A 93 -5.86 -4.07 10.04
CA GLU A 93 -5.74 -4.31 11.48
C GLU A 93 -5.42 -5.77 11.82
N ARG A 94 -5.67 -6.70 10.90
CA ARG A 94 -5.35 -8.14 11.05
C ARG A 94 -3.93 -8.47 10.60
N PHE A 95 -3.39 -7.68 9.67
CA PHE A 95 -2.06 -7.93 9.13
C PHE A 95 -0.98 -7.58 10.14
N ARG A 96 0.10 -8.35 10.09
CA ARG A 96 1.28 -8.23 10.95
C ARG A 96 2.49 -8.25 10.06
N THR A 97 3.53 -7.57 10.51
CA THR A 97 4.86 -7.75 9.96
C THR A 97 5.32 -9.21 10.11
N SER A 98 6.38 -9.57 9.41
CA SER A 98 7.00 -10.88 9.37
C SER A 98 7.49 -11.32 10.75
N ASP A 99 7.89 -10.37 11.60
CA ASP A 99 8.25 -10.58 13.00
C ASP A 99 7.04 -10.51 13.97
N GLY A 100 5.82 -10.40 13.46
CA GLY A 100 4.58 -10.46 14.24
C GLY A 100 4.12 -9.15 14.87
N ARG A 101 4.80 -8.02 14.63
CA ARG A 101 4.39 -6.71 15.14
C ARG A 101 3.13 -6.18 14.42
N ARG A 102 2.38 -5.34 15.15
CA ARG A 102 1.24 -4.60 14.59
C ARG A 102 1.73 -3.50 13.65
N LEU A 103 1.01 -3.31 12.55
CA LEU A 103 1.21 -2.18 11.65
C LEU A 103 0.76 -0.89 12.33
N GLN A 104 1.49 0.19 12.09
CA GLN A 104 1.03 1.52 12.50
C GLN A 104 0.10 2.05 11.42
N LEU A 105 -1.19 2.17 11.73
CA LEU A 105 -2.20 2.62 10.78
C LEU A 105 -2.56 4.08 11.02
N MET A 106 -2.86 4.79 9.94
CA MET A 106 -3.47 6.10 9.95
C MET A 106 -4.75 6.04 9.13
N THR A 107 -5.89 6.04 9.81
CA THR A 107 -7.20 6.12 9.18
C THR A 107 -7.56 7.61 8.97
N PRO A 108 -7.89 8.04 7.74
CA PRO A 108 -8.35 9.41 7.47
C PRO A 108 -9.64 9.79 8.21
#